data_AF-A0A3L7AY98-F1
#
_entry.id   AF-A0A3L7AY98-F1
#
_cell.length_a   1.000
_cell.length_b   1.000
_cell.length_c   1.000
_cell.angle_alpha   90.00
_cell.angle_beta   90.00
_cell.angle_gamma   90.00
#
_symmetry.space_group_name_H-M   'P 1'
#
loop_
_entity.id
_entity.type
_entity.pdbx_description
1 polymer ?
#
loop_
_entity_poly.entity_id
_entity_poly.type
_entity_poly.pdbx_seq_one_letter_code
_entity_poly.pdbx_strand_id
1 'polypeptide(L)'
;MLVLILFLCLFVGVGMLVLYTSDDGYLRFVVAVLVVSSVSAFCWLATLVNARFSNTLRISPHSPLRFVPARRLLVFSLVASSTLILAGLSMLLTWVVPGLNPLTGPPGRAGGLLSGAVLLCAGAFFLIYSVMRLRVPQGLIVSPTGIHWWRGLSEQTMRWEHFSSVDVRGAGGTIQLRIEAEPGSPISFAASLIGSDPRVVAAIARFFWAHPEERSFLTCPETALARVLENSPDRSV
;
A
#
# COMPACT_ATOMS: atom_id res chain seq x y z
N MET A 1 15.03 -7.99 4.95
CA MET A 1 15.11 -6.51 4.94
C MET A 1 16.55 -6.01 4.85
N LEU A 2 17.48 -6.55 5.67
CA LEU A 2 18.90 -6.17 5.63
C LEU A 2 19.56 -6.29 4.25
N VAL A 3 19.39 -7.42 3.55
CA VAL A 3 19.94 -7.63 2.20
C VAL A 3 19.44 -6.60 1.19
N LEU A 4 18.16 -6.24 1.26
CA LEU A 4 17.54 -5.24 0.39
C LEU A 4 18.11 -3.83 0.67
N ILE A 5 18.35 -3.50 1.95
CA ILE A 5 18.99 -2.24 2.35
C ILE A 5 20.41 -2.17 1.79
N LEU A 6 21.21 -3.23 1.97
CA LEU A 6 22.57 -3.30 1.45
C LEU A 6 22.61 -3.12 -0.07
N PHE A 7 21.70 -3.79 -0.79
CA PHE A 7 21.60 -3.64 -2.24
C PHE A 7 21.21 -2.21 -2.65
N LEU A 8 20.27 -1.58 -1.95
CA LEU A 8 19.90 -0.19 -2.20
C LEU A 8 21.09 0.75 -1.94
N CYS A 9 21.78 0.60 -0.81
CA CYS A 9 22.94 1.41 -0.46
C CYS A 9 24.04 1.29 -1.51
N LEU A 10 24.31 0.07 -1.99
CA LEU A 10 25.27 -0.16 -3.06
C LEU A 10 24.82 0.51 -4.36
N PHE A 11 23.57 0.33 -4.77
CA PHE A 11 23.03 0.91 -6.01
C PHE A 11 23.05 2.44 -5.98
N VAL A 12 22.62 3.04 -4.87
CA VAL A 12 22.67 4.50 -4.66
C VAL A 12 24.12 4.97 -4.63
N GLY A 13 25.02 4.26 -3.96
CA GLY A 13 26.44 4.59 -3.92
C GLY A 13 27.09 4.60 -5.31
N VAL A 14 26.84 3.57 -6.12
CA VAL A 14 27.30 3.51 -7.52
C VAL A 14 26.67 4.62 -8.34
N GLY A 15 25.37 4.89 -8.18
CA GLY A 15 24.70 5.99 -8.87
C GLY A 15 25.30 7.36 -8.53
N MET A 16 25.57 7.63 -7.25
CA MET A 16 26.22 8.87 -6.81
C MET A 16 27.65 9.00 -7.33
N LEU A 17 28.40 7.89 -7.41
CA LEU A 17 29.72 7.88 -8.02
C LEU A 17 29.63 8.28 -9.50
N VAL A 18 28.71 7.69 -10.27
CA VAL A 18 28.52 8.04 -11.70
C VAL A 18 28.08 9.50 -11.87
N LEU A 19 27.21 10.00 -10.99
CA LEU A 19 26.81 11.41 -10.98
C LEU A 19 27.99 12.36 -10.76
N TYR A 20 28.96 11.94 -9.96
CA TYR A 20 30.16 12.72 -9.65
C TYR A 20 31.22 12.63 -10.77
N THR A 21 31.43 11.44 -11.34
CA THR A 21 32.55 11.18 -12.27
C THR A 21 32.22 11.38 -13.75
N SER A 22 30.95 11.31 -14.14
CA SER A 22 30.56 11.44 -15.55
C SER A 22 30.56 12.90 -15.97
N ASP A 23 31.11 13.27 -17.13
CA ASP A 23 30.97 14.62 -17.68
C ASP A 23 29.72 14.80 -18.56
N ASP A 24 29.02 13.71 -18.87
CA ASP A 24 27.83 13.71 -19.70
C ASP A 24 26.59 14.07 -18.86
N GLY A 25 26.08 15.29 -19.05
CA GLY A 25 24.90 15.79 -18.34
C GLY A 25 23.64 14.94 -18.55
N TYR A 26 23.53 14.27 -19.71
CA TYR A 26 22.41 13.40 -20.00
C TYR A 26 22.50 12.07 -19.25
N LEU A 27 23.68 11.44 -19.20
CA LEU A 27 23.92 10.27 -18.35
C LEU A 27 23.67 10.60 -16.87
N ARG A 28 24.13 11.77 -16.39
CA ARG A 28 23.83 12.23 -15.03
C ARG A 28 22.34 12.32 -14.77
N PHE A 29 21.57 12.91 -15.69
CA PHE A 29 20.12 13.01 -15.55
C PHE A 29 19.45 11.64 -15.42
N VAL A 30 19.76 10.70 -16.32
CA VAL A 30 19.14 9.36 -16.30
C VAL A 30 19.49 8.60 -15.01
N VAL A 31 20.75 8.67 -14.57
CA VAL A 31 21.20 8.04 -13.33
C VAL A 31 20.50 8.66 -12.11
N ALA A 32 20.36 9.98 -12.06
CA ALA A 32 19.65 10.66 -10.98
C ALA A 32 18.19 10.20 -10.88
N VAL A 33 17.48 10.11 -12.02
CA VAL A 33 16.10 9.65 -12.07
C VAL A 33 15.98 8.19 -11.64
N LEU A 34 16.92 7.32 -12.02
CA LEU A 34 16.96 5.92 -11.58
C LEU A 34 17.20 5.79 -10.08
N VAL A 35 18.14 6.55 -9.52
CA VAL A 35 18.41 6.58 -8.07
C VAL A 35 17.16 7.00 -7.30
N VAL A 36 16.50 8.08 -7.72
CA VAL A 36 15.25 8.55 -7.08
C VAL A 36 14.14 7.50 -7.20
N SER A 37 14.02 6.82 -8.34
CA SER A 37 13.05 5.73 -8.54
C SER A 37 13.29 4.58 -7.57
N SER A 38 14.55 4.14 -7.43
CA SER A 38 14.91 3.02 -6.55
C SER A 38 14.70 3.36 -5.07
N VAL A 39 15.06 4.56 -4.64
CA VAL A 39 14.81 5.02 -3.25
C VAL A 39 13.30 5.08 -2.99
N SER A 40 12.53 5.64 -3.92
CA SER A 40 11.07 5.73 -3.78
C SER A 40 10.40 4.35 -3.74
N ALA A 41 10.82 3.42 -4.59
CA ALA A 41 10.34 2.03 -4.59
C ALA A 41 10.71 1.30 -3.29
N PHE A 42 11.91 1.57 -2.75
CA PHE A 42 12.31 1.02 -1.45
C PHE A 42 11.47 1.60 -0.30
N CYS A 43 11.25 2.92 -0.26
CA CYS A 43 10.36 3.55 0.72
C CYS A 43 8.93 2.99 0.61
N TRP A 44 8.43 2.77 -0.60
CA TRP A 44 7.15 2.11 -0.83
C TRP A 44 7.12 0.68 -0.25
N LEU A 45 8.14 -0.13 -0.51
CA LEU A 45 8.21 -1.49 0.01
C LEU A 45 8.37 -1.52 1.54
N ALA A 46 9.20 -0.63 2.11
CA ALA A 46 9.38 -0.48 3.55
C ALA A 46 8.06 -0.06 4.23
N THR A 47 7.30 0.86 3.63
CA THR A 47 5.98 1.23 4.15
C THR A 47 4.96 0.10 4.01
N LEU A 48 5.03 -0.72 2.96
CA LEU A 48 4.19 -1.92 2.85
C LEU A 48 4.51 -2.96 3.93
N VAL A 49 5.79 -3.19 4.21
CA VAL A 49 6.23 -4.12 5.27
C VAL A 49 5.82 -3.56 6.63
N ASN A 50 6.09 -2.29 6.91
CA ASN A 50 5.73 -1.66 8.19
C ASN A 50 4.22 -1.57 8.39
N ALA A 51 3.43 -1.38 7.32
CA ALA A 51 1.97 -1.43 7.40
C ALA A 51 1.43 -2.80 7.85
N ARG A 52 2.22 -3.88 7.73
CA ARG A 52 1.84 -5.21 8.28
C ARG A 52 2.03 -5.29 9.79
N PHE A 53 2.88 -4.44 10.37
CA PHE A 53 3.29 -4.49 11.77
C PHE A 53 2.88 -3.26 12.58
N SER A 54 2.17 -2.29 11.98
CA SER A 54 1.83 -1.06 12.69
C SER A 54 0.61 -1.27 13.59
N ASN A 55 0.81 -1.25 14.91
CA ASN A 55 -0.23 -1.10 15.96
C ASN A 55 -0.89 0.29 15.94
N THR A 56 -0.99 0.93 14.77
CA THR A 56 -1.54 2.29 14.65
C THR A 56 -2.96 2.20 14.12
N LEU A 57 -3.90 2.60 14.97
CA LEU A 57 -5.29 2.88 14.62
C LEU A 57 -5.35 4.12 13.72
N ARG A 58 -5.95 4.02 12.53
CA ARG A 58 -6.16 5.16 11.63
C ARG A 58 -7.61 5.25 11.24
N ILE A 59 -8.33 6.16 11.88
CA ILE A 59 -9.76 6.36 11.69
C ILE A 59 -10.01 7.68 10.98
N SER A 60 -10.89 7.63 9.98
CA SER A 60 -11.42 8.84 9.33
C SER A 60 -12.30 9.62 10.32
N PRO A 61 -12.16 10.95 10.42
CA PRO A 61 -13.03 11.78 11.27
C PRO A 61 -14.48 11.86 10.76
N HIS A 62 -14.75 11.41 9.54
CA HIS A 62 -16.09 11.41 8.97
C HIS A 62 -16.85 10.11 9.28
N SER A 63 -18.13 10.25 9.63
CA SER A 63 -19.09 9.16 9.76
C SER A 63 -19.31 8.44 8.43
N PRO A 64 -19.48 7.09 8.40
CA PRO A 64 -19.29 6.12 9.49
C PRO A 64 -17.81 5.79 9.80
N LEU A 65 -17.54 5.09 10.91
CA LEU A 65 -16.18 4.69 11.33
C LEU A 65 -15.48 3.91 10.21
N ARG A 66 -14.52 4.59 9.56
CA ARG A 66 -13.77 4.07 8.41
C ARG A 66 -12.28 3.99 8.73
N PHE A 67 -11.71 2.81 8.54
CA PHE A 67 -10.26 2.62 8.62
C PHE A 67 -9.62 2.97 7.28
N VAL A 68 -8.65 3.88 7.25
CA VAL A 68 -8.06 4.40 5.99
C VAL A 68 -6.62 3.93 5.85
N PRO A 69 -6.20 3.36 4.70
CA PRO A 69 -4.80 3.00 4.48
C PRO A 69 -3.90 4.24 4.45
N ALA A 70 -2.62 4.05 4.75
CA ALA A 70 -1.66 5.15 4.78
C ALA A 70 -1.53 5.84 3.41
N ARG A 71 -1.93 7.13 3.30
CA ARG A 71 -1.73 7.96 2.09
C ARG A 71 -0.28 7.95 1.58
N ARG A 72 0.71 7.74 2.47
CA ARG A 72 2.13 7.64 2.12
C ARG A 72 2.43 6.52 1.12
N LEU A 73 1.69 5.39 1.16
CA LEU A 73 1.86 4.29 0.21
C LEU A 73 1.57 4.73 -1.23
N LEU A 74 0.58 5.60 -1.41
CA LEU A 74 0.19 6.12 -2.72
C LEU A 74 1.20 7.14 -3.25
N VAL A 75 1.71 8.02 -2.37
CA VAL A 75 2.71 9.02 -2.77
C VAL A 75 3.98 8.33 -3.27
N PHE A 76 4.52 7.36 -2.52
CA PHE A 76 5.74 6.68 -2.95
C PHE A 76 5.54 5.85 -4.23
N SER A 77 4.37 5.24 -4.44
CA SER A 77 4.11 4.48 -5.67
C SER A 77 3.94 5.38 -6.89
N LEU A 78 3.30 6.55 -6.73
CA LEU A 78 3.18 7.55 -7.79
C LEU A 78 4.55 8.14 -8.16
N VAL A 79 5.35 8.54 -7.17
CA VAL A 79 6.71 9.06 -7.43
C VAL A 79 7.55 8.00 -8.15
N ALA A 80 7.61 6.77 -7.62
CA ALA A 80 8.39 5.69 -8.22
C ALA A 80 7.95 5.35 -9.65
N SER A 81 6.63 5.32 -9.92
CA SER A 81 6.12 5.03 -11.26
C SER A 81 6.39 6.17 -12.24
N SER A 82 6.19 7.43 -11.85
CA SER A 82 6.49 8.58 -12.70
C SER A 82 7.97 8.67 -13.05
N THR A 83 8.87 8.44 -12.08
CA THR A 83 10.31 8.48 -12.33
C THR A 83 10.79 7.28 -13.15
N LEU A 84 10.19 6.09 -13.00
CA LEU A 84 10.47 4.94 -13.88
C LEU A 84 10.05 5.19 -15.33
N ILE A 85 8.87 5.79 -15.54
CA ILE A 85 8.41 6.18 -16.88
C ILE A 85 9.37 7.21 -17.48
N LEU A 86 9.80 8.20 -16.70
CA LEU A 86 10.74 9.22 -17.14
C LEU A 86 12.10 8.62 -17.51
N ALA A 87 12.62 7.70 -16.70
CA ALA A 87 13.85 6.95 -17.00
C ALA A 87 13.70 6.13 -18.29
N GLY A 88 12.60 5.39 -18.44
CA GLY A 88 12.31 4.61 -19.64
C GLY A 88 12.20 5.46 -20.91
N LEU A 89 11.45 6.56 -20.85
CA LEU A 89 11.32 7.53 -21.94
C LEU A 89 12.67 8.15 -22.31
N SER A 90 13.47 8.53 -21.32
CA SER A 90 14.81 9.08 -21.57
C SER A 90 15.65 8.05 -22.34
N MET A 91 15.76 6.81 -21.86
CA MET A 91 16.52 5.76 -22.56
C MET A 91 16.01 5.48 -23.98
N LEU A 92 14.72 5.63 -24.26
CA LEU A 92 14.17 5.49 -25.61
C LEU A 92 14.50 6.71 -26.50
N LEU A 93 14.55 7.91 -25.93
CA LEU A 93 14.90 9.13 -26.67
C LEU A 93 16.31 9.06 -27.27
N THR A 94 17.27 8.38 -26.63
CA THR A 94 18.63 8.22 -27.20
C THR A 94 18.64 7.47 -28.53
N TRP A 95 17.57 6.73 -28.84
CA TRP A 95 17.44 5.98 -30.09
C TRP A 95 16.76 6.77 -31.20
N VAL A 96 15.92 7.73 -30.83
CA VAL A 96 15.14 8.53 -31.79
C VAL A 96 15.89 9.81 -32.16
N VAL A 97 16.61 10.40 -31.20
CA VAL A 97 17.30 11.68 -31.38
C VAL A 97 18.72 11.44 -31.89
N PRO A 98 19.04 11.88 -33.13
CA PRO A 98 20.40 11.81 -33.64
C PRO A 98 21.32 12.70 -32.79
N GLY A 99 22.48 12.17 -32.40
CA GLY A 99 23.48 12.89 -31.59
C GLY A 99 23.52 12.51 -30.11
N LEU A 100 22.58 11.68 -29.63
CA LEU A 100 22.67 11.07 -28.30
C LEU A 100 23.28 9.67 -28.40
N ASN A 101 24.26 9.38 -27.54
CA ASN A 101 24.82 8.04 -27.44
C ASN A 101 23.86 7.12 -26.67
N PRO A 102 23.65 5.87 -27.12
CA PRO A 102 22.82 4.93 -26.38
C PRO A 102 23.49 4.60 -25.03
N LEU A 103 22.74 4.81 -23.94
CA LEU A 103 23.24 4.65 -22.57
C LEU A 103 23.49 3.20 -22.16
N THR A 104 22.85 2.23 -22.81
CA THR A 104 22.96 0.80 -22.46
C THR A 104 23.11 -0.08 -23.70
N GLY A 105 24.05 -1.02 -23.61
CA GLY A 105 24.42 -1.96 -24.68
C GLY A 105 25.57 -1.46 -25.56
N PRO A 106 26.20 -2.35 -26.35
CA PRO A 106 27.14 -1.94 -27.39
C PRO A 106 26.46 -0.96 -28.35
N PRO A 107 27.18 0.05 -28.89
CA PRO A 107 26.61 0.95 -29.90
C PRO A 107 26.03 0.10 -31.05
N GLY A 108 24.70 0.13 -31.19
CA GLY A 108 23.96 -0.59 -32.24
C GLY A 108 23.18 -1.85 -31.85
N ARG A 109 22.99 -2.19 -30.57
CA ARG A 109 22.13 -3.34 -30.18
C ARG A 109 20.98 -2.99 -29.24
N ALA A 110 19.87 -3.71 -29.43
CA ALA A 110 18.55 -3.61 -28.79
C ALA A 110 18.49 -3.55 -27.25
N GLY A 111 19.63 -3.57 -26.54
CA GLY A 111 19.70 -3.51 -25.07
C GLY A 111 19.09 -2.24 -24.49
N GLY A 112 19.36 -1.07 -25.08
CA GLY A 112 18.77 0.20 -24.64
C GLY A 112 17.29 0.35 -24.94
N LEU A 113 16.85 -0.16 -26.09
CA LEU A 113 15.44 -0.18 -26.45
C LEU A 113 14.65 -1.12 -25.53
N LEU A 114 15.20 -2.31 -25.25
CA LEU A 114 14.57 -3.28 -24.35
C LEU A 114 14.57 -2.77 -22.90
N SER A 115 15.66 -2.20 -22.39
CA SER A 115 15.70 -1.65 -21.04
C SER A 115 14.75 -0.45 -20.88
N GLY A 116 14.73 0.46 -21.86
CA GLY A 116 13.80 1.59 -21.88
C GLY A 116 12.34 1.16 -21.92
N ALA A 117 12.01 0.20 -22.79
CA ALA A 117 10.66 -0.36 -22.90
C ALA A 117 10.22 -1.09 -21.62
N VAL A 118 11.11 -1.89 -21.01
CA VAL A 118 10.83 -2.57 -19.73
C VAL A 118 10.54 -1.56 -18.62
N LEU A 119 11.36 -0.52 -18.48
CA LEU A 119 11.16 0.52 -17.47
C LEU A 119 9.85 1.28 -17.69
N LEU A 120 9.53 1.60 -18.94
CA LEU A 120 8.30 2.30 -19.31
C LEU A 120 7.06 1.43 -19.03
N CYS A 121 7.06 0.17 -19.45
CA CYS A 121 5.98 -0.77 -19.19
C CYS A 121 5.79 -1.04 -17.69
N ALA A 122 6.90 -1.23 -16.95
CA ALA A 122 6.84 -1.42 -15.50
C ALA A 122 6.29 -0.18 -14.81
N GLY A 123 6.80 1.01 -15.14
CA GLY A 123 6.31 2.28 -14.59
C GLY A 123 4.83 2.51 -14.90
N ALA A 124 4.39 2.27 -16.13
CA ALA A 124 2.99 2.39 -16.54
C ALA A 124 2.10 1.39 -15.79
N PHE A 125 2.53 0.14 -15.65
CA PHE A 125 1.81 -0.87 -14.87
C PHE A 125 1.64 -0.45 -13.41
N PHE A 126 2.71 0.01 -12.75
CA PHE A 126 2.65 0.51 -11.38
C PHE A 126 1.77 1.75 -11.23
N LEU A 127 1.77 2.65 -12.22
CA LEU A 127 0.92 3.83 -12.24
C LEU A 127 -0.55 3.43 -12.36
N ILE A 128 -0.90 2.57 -13.32
CA ILE A 128 -2.26 2.04 -13.50
C ILE A 128 -2.71 1.34 -12.22
N TYR A 129 -1.87 0.48 -11.66
CA TYR A 129 -2.16 -0.21 -10.39
C TYR A 129 -2.43 0.78 -9.25
N SER A 130 -1.60 1.83 -9.12
CA SER A 130 -1.75 2.87 -8.09
C SER A 130 -3.04 3.67 -8.29
N VAL A 131 -3.37 4.05 -9.51
CA VAL A 131 -4.60 4.77 -9.87
C VAL A 131 -5.84 3.90 -9.63
N MET A 132 -5.80 2.62 -9.99
CA MET A 132 -6.89 1.70 -9.67
C MET A 132 -7.06 1.56 -8.16
N ARG A 133 -5.97 1.50 -7.39
CA ARG A 133 -6.02 1.51 -5.93
C ARG A 133 -6.59 2.80 -5.34
N LEU A 134 -6.40 3.96 -6.00
CA LEU A 134 -7.03 5.23 -5.61
C LEU A 134 -8.54 5.22 -5.85
N ARG A 135 -8.99 4.58 -6.94
CA ARG A 135 -10.41 4.52 -7.32
C ARG A 135 -11.22 3.59 -6.44
N VAL A 136 -10.60 2.57 -5.84
CA VAL A 136 -11.29 1.67 -4.91
C VAL A 136 -11.26 2.28 -3.51
N PRO A 137 -12.42 2.57 -2.88
CA PRO A 137 -12.47 2.98 -1.49
C PRO A 137 -11.85 1.86 -0.63
N GLN A 138 -10.62 2.05 -0.20
CA GLN A 138 -9.98 1.10 0.70
C GLN A 138 -10.41 1.38 2.14
N GLY A 139 -10.47 0.32 2.93
CA GLY A 139 -10.89 0.37 4.32
C GLY A 139 -12.04 -0.58 4.63
N LEU A 140 -12.04 -1.05 5.87
CA LEU A 140 -13.22 -1.66 6.48
C LEU A 140 -14.07 -0.53 7.08
N ILE A 141 -15.37 -0.54 6.82
CA ILE A 141 -16.33 0.36 7.46
C ILE A 141 -17.19 -0.47 8.39
N VAL A 142 -17.24 -0.06 9.66
CA VAL A 142 -18.12 -0.68 10.65
C VAL A 142 -19.30 0.27 10.85
N SER A 143 -20.49 -0.16 10.44
CA SER A 143 -21.71 0.63 10.45
C SER A 143 -22.77 0.00 11.38
N PRO A 144 -23.82 0.74 11.74
CA PRO A 144 -24.91 0.17 12.53
C PRO A 144 -25.60 -1.04 11.87
N THR A 145 -25.60 -1.10 10.54
CA THR A 145 -26.25 -2.18 9.76
C THR A 145 -25.34 -3.38 9.50
N GLY A 146 -24.02 -3.20 9.58
CA GLY A 146 -23.08 -4.29 9.36
C GLY A 146 -21.66 -3.82 9.14
N ILE A 147 -20.86 -4.71 8.55
CA ILE A 147 -19.51 -4.42 8.10
C ILE A 147 -19.50 -4.32 6.57
N HIS A 148 -18.96 -3.22 6.07
CA HIS A 148 -18.82 -2.95 4.64
C HIS A 148 -17.35 -2.95 4.25
N TRP A 149 -17.04 -3.51 3.09
CA TRP A 149 -15.70 -3.50 2.51
C TRP A 149 -15.78 -3.49 0.99
N TRP A 150 -14.68 -3.16 0.33
CA TRP A 150 -14.58 -3.22 -1.12
C TRP A 150 -13.77 -4.43 -1.57
N ARG A 151 -14.29 -5.16 -2.54
CA ARG A 151 -13.58 -6.19 -3.30
C ARG A 151 -13.47 -5.75 -4.75
N GLY A 152 -12.31 -5.19 -5.09
CA GLY A 152 -12.15 -4.51 -6.38
C GLY A 152 -13.08 -3.31 -6.46
N LEU A 153 -13.89 -3.21 -7.51
CA LEU A 153 -14.84 -2.10 -7.71
C LEU A 153 -16.21 -2.34 -7.07
N SER A 154 -16.45 -3.52 -6.47
CA SER A 154 -17.72 -3.85 -5.84
C SER A 154 -17.65 -3.64 -4.33
N GLU A 155 -18.63 -2.92 -3.81
CA GLU A 155 -18.90 -2.88 -2.38
C GLU A 155 -19.55 -4.21 -1.96
N GLN A 156 -19.07 -4.74 -0.84
CA GLN A 156 -19.53 -5.95 -0.20
C GLN A 156 -20.00 -5.57 1.20
N THR A 157 -21.12 -6.14 1.62
CA THR A 157 -21.72 -5.85 2.91
C THR A 157 -22.05 -7.16 3.60
N MET A 158 -21.66 -7.28 4.86
CA MET A 158 -22.06 -8.36 5.74
C MET A 158 -22.86 -7.77 6.89
N ARG A 159 -24.13 -8.15 6.98
CA ARG A 159 -24.99 -7.71 8.09
C ARG A 159 -24.63 -8.46 9.35
N TRP A 160 -24.86 -7.82 10.49
CA TRP A 160 -24.58 -8.39 11.81
C TRP A 160 -25.29 -9.72 12.07
N GLU A 161 -26.48 -9.92 11.50
CA GLU A 161 -27.25 -11.16 11.66
C GLU A 161 -26.54 -12.39 11.07
N HIS A 162 -25.62 -12.19 10.13
CA HIS A 162 -24.87 -13.27 9.50
C HIS A 162 -23.56 -13.61 10.21
N PHE A 163 -23.20 -12.90 11.29
CA PHE A 163 -21.96 -13.13 12.01
C PHE A 163 -22.10 -14.35 12.92
N SER A 164 -21.24 -15.35 12.74
CA SER A 164 -21.14 -16.49 13.65
C SER A 164 -19.96 -16.36 14.62
N SER A 165 -18.82 -15.86 14.15
CA SER A 165 -17.67 -15.56 14.99
C SER A 165 -16.76 -14.48 14.38
N VAL A 166 -16.01 -13.79 15.25
CA VAL A 166 -14.98 -12.83 14.83
C VAL A 166 -13.70 -13.22 15.54
N ASP A 167 -12.65 -13.50 14.78
CA ASP A 167 -11.36 -13.94 15.29
C ASP A 167 -10.18 -13.20 14.67
N VAL A 168 -9.07 -13.19 15.39
CA VAL A 168 -7.79 -12.72 14.87
C VAL A 168 -6.90 -13.94 14.71
N ARG A 169 -6.46 -14.23 13.48
CA ARG A 169 -5.52 -15.32 13.22
C ARG A 169 -4.21 -14.78 12.67
N GLY A 170 -3.10 -15.34 13.15
CA GLY A 170 -1.80 -15.17 12.53
C GLY A 170 -1.63 -16.21 11.42
N ALA A 171 -1.53 -15.78 10.16
CA ALA A 171 -1.21 -16.64 9.04
C ALA A 171 0.04 -16.12 8.32
N GLY A 172 1.07 -16.96 8.19
CA GLY A 172 2.30 -16.63 7.46
C GLY A 172 3.03 -15.38 7.96
N GLY A 173 3.06 -15.15 9.28
CA GLY A 173 3.69 -13.96 9.87
C GLY A 173 2.89 -12.66 9.73
N THR A 174 1.62 -12.74 9.29
CA THR A 174 0.71 -11.60 9.21
C THR A 174 -0.53 -11.81 10.07
N ILE A 175 -0.97 -10.77 10.78
CA ILE A 175 -2.21 -10.78 11.54
C ILE A 175 -3.36 -10.48 10.58
N GLN A 176 -4.41 -11.31 10.63
CA GLN A 176 -5.61 -11.18 9.81
C GLN A 176 -6.85 -11.21 10.69
N LEU A 177 -7.83 -10.36 10.37
CA LEU A 177 -9.18 -10.43 10.92
C LEU A 177 -9.93 -11.49 10.14
N ARG A 178 -10.48 -12.49 10.81
CA ARG A 178 -11.32 -13.53 10.23
C ARG A 178 -12.73 -13.38 10.78
N ILE A 179 -13.69 -13.22 9.89
CA ILE A 179 -15.12 -13.16 10.22
C ILE A 179 -15.76 -14.41 9.64
N GLU A 180 -16.38 -15.20 10.50
CA GLU A 180 -17.16 -16.37 10.07
C GLU A 180 -18.61 -15.95 9.85
N ALA A 181 -19.18 -16.46 8.76
CA ALA A 181 -20.50 -16.10 8.29
C ALA A 181 -21.38 -17.35 8.19
N GLU A 182 -22.64 -17.26 8.61
CA GLU A 182 -23.64 -18.30 8.35
C GLU A 182 -24.71 -17.84 7.36
N PRO A 183 -25.01 -18.63 6.30
CA PRO A 183 -24.26 -19.78 5.77
C PRO A 183 -23.14 -19.31 4.83
N GLY A 184 -21.87 -19.63 5.11
CA GLY A 184 -20.79 -19.20 4.24
C GLY A 184 -19.38 -19.62 4.64
N SER A 185 -18.45 -19.36 3.72
CA SER A 185 -17.02 -19.50 3.96
C SER A 185 -16.49 -18.32 4.79
N PRO A 186 -15.53 -18.55 5.70
CA PRO A 186 -14.92 -17.48 6.50
C PRO A 186 -14.26 -16.43 5.61
N ILE A 187 -14.48 -15.16 5.92
CA ILE A 187 -13.89 -14.02 5.23
C ILE A 187 -12.67 -13.55 6.01
N SER A 188 -11.51 -13.51 5.35
CA SER A 188 -10.25 -13.08 5.96
C SER A 188 -9.79 -11.74 5.40
N PHE A 189 -9.56 -10.78 6.28
CA PHE A 189 -9.09 -9.43 5.97
C PHE A 189 -7.67 -9.24 6.48
N ALA A 190 -6.74 -8.99 5.55
CA ALA A 190 -5.38 -8.63 5.90
C ALA A 190 -5.31 -7.20 6.47
N ALA A 191 -4.37 -6.93 7.38
CA ALA A 191 -4.12 -5.60 7.94
C ALA A 191 -3.99 -4.50 6.86
N SER A 192 -3.38 -4.83 5.72
CA SER A 192 -3.22 -3.91 4.58
C SER A 192 -4.53 -3.53 3.88
N LEU A 193 -5.57 -4.37 3.99
CA LEU A 193 -6.90 -4.13 3.43
C LEU A 193 -7.80 -3.38 4.41
N ILE A 194 -7.67 -3.68 5.71
CA ILE A 194 -8.35 -2.98 6.80
C ILE A 194 -7.82 -1.54 6.91
N GLY A 195 -6.51 -1.35 6.77
CA GLY A 195 -5.85 -0.04 6.95
C GLY A 195 -5.60 0.32 8.42
N SER A 196 -5.84 -0.60 9.34
CA SER A 196 -5.61 -0.47 10.79
C SER A 196 -5.29 -1.83 11.41
N ASP A 197 -4.91 -1.85 12.69
CA ASP A 197 -4.61 -3.07 13.43
C ASP A 197 -5.83 -4.02 13.46
N PRO A 198 -5.74 -5.23 12.86
CA PRO A 198 -6.81 -6.21 12.88
C PRO A 198 -7.30 -6.58 14.28
N ARG A 199 -6.44 -6.49 15.31
CA ARG A 199 -6.81 -6.78 16.70
C ARG A 199 -7.82 -5.79 17.23
N VAL A 200 -7.56 -4.50 17.00
CA VAL A 200 -8.46 -3.44 17.45
C VAL A 200 -9.77 -3.49 16.68
N VAL A 201 -9.71 -3.74 15.37
CA VAL A 201 -10.92 -3.90 14.55
C VAL A 201 -11.74 -5.12 15.00
N ALA A 202 -11.08 -6.24 15.34
CA ALA A 202 -11.76 -7.40 15.91
C ALA A 202 -12.43 -7.08 17.25
N ALA A 203 -11.77 -6.35 18.14
CA ALA A 203 -12.33 -5.95 19.43
C ALA A 203 -13.59 -5.08 19.25
N ILE A 204 -13.53 -4.08 18.35
CA ILE A 204 -14.68 -3.23 18.01
C ILE A 204 -15.81 -4.09 17.42
N ALA A 205 -15.52 -4.93 16.43
CA ALA A 205 -16.52 -5.77 15.78
C ALA A 205 -17.17 -6.76 16.76
N ARG A 206 -16.39 -7.38 17.66
CA ARG A 206 -16.90 -8.26 18.72
C ARG A 206 -17.81 -7.51 19.70
N PHE A 207 -17.40 -6.32 20.13
CA PHE A 207 -18.18 -5.52 21.07
C PHE A 207 -19.57 -5.19 20.52
N PHE A 208 -19.65 -4.63 19.31
CA PHE A 208 -20.93 -4.25 18.68
C PHE A 208 -21.73 -5.44 18.13
N TRP A 209 -21.08 -6.59 17.90
CA TRP A 209 -21.79 -7.84 17.65
C TRP A 209 -22.53 -8.30 18.91
N ALA A 210 -21.87 -8.26 20.08
CA ALA A 210 -22.45 -8.65 21.37
C ALA A 210 -23.46 -7.63 21.94
N HIS A 211 -23.35 -6.35 21.60
CA HIS A 211 -24.22 -5.26 22.10
C HIS A 211 -24.99 -4.59 20.94
N PRO A 212 -26.05 -5.24 20.40
CA PRO A 212 -26.81 -4.70 19.27
C PRO A 212 -27.46 -3.33 19.55
N GLU A 213 -27.84 -3.06 20.80
CA GLU A 213 -28.42 -1.80 21.28
C GLU A 213 -27.46 -0.62 21.16
N GLU A 214 -26.16 -0.86 21.18
CA GLU A 214 -25.12 0.18 21.13
C GLU A 214 -24.68 0.50 19.69
N ARG A 215 -25.16 -0.23 18.69
CA ARG A 215 -24.73 -0.06 17.28
C ARG A 215 -24.99 1.33 16.71
N SER A 216 -25.93 2.09 17.27
CA SER A 216 -26.18 3.50 16.89
C SER A 216 -24.94 4.38 17.11
N PHE A 217 -24.10 4.07 18.11
CA PHE A 217 -22.86 4.80 18.39
C PHE A 217 -21.80 4.66 17.30
N LEU A 218 -21.89 3.66 16.41
CA LEU A 218 -21.00 3.50 15.24
C LEU A 218 -21.11 4.65 14.23
N THR A 219 -22.17 5.46 14.32
CA THR A 219 -22.31 6.69 13.53
C THR A 219 -21.31 7.78 13.95
N CYS A 220 -20.81 7.74 15.19
CA CYS A 220 -19.83 8.69 15.74
C CYS A 220 -18.55 7.94 16.12
N PRO A 221 -17.47 8.05 15.32
CA PRO A 221 -16.27 7.24 15.52
C PRO A 221 -15.63 7.39 16.90
N GLU A 222 -15.58 8.61 17.44
CA GLU A 222 -15.02 8.88 18.78
C GLU A 222 -15.83 8.23 19.88
N THR A 223 -17.16 8.36 19.82
CA THR A 223 -18.08 7.74 20.79
C THR A 223 -17.99 6.21 20.74
N ALA A 224 -17.95 5.63 19.54
CA ALA A 224 -17.82 4.19 19.37
C ALA A 224 -16.53 3.64 20.00
N LEU A 225 -15.40 4.34 19.81
CA LEU A 225 -14.12 3.95 20.40
C LEU A 225 -14.13 4.08 21.92
N ALA A 226 -14.71 5.16 22.45
CA ALA A 226 -14.84 5.36 23.89
C ALA A 226 -15.60 4.20 24.55
N ARG A 227 -16.72 3.75 23.97
CA ARG A 227 -17.51 2.61 24.49
C ARG A 227 -16.74 1.30 24.48
N VAL A 228 -15.97 1.05 23.42
CA VAL A 228 -15.13 -0.16 23.33
C VAL A 228 -14.01 -0.11 24.36
N LEU A 229 -13.38 1.05 24.59
CA LEU A 229 -12.33 1.22 25.58
C LEU A 229 -12.84 1.10 27.03
N GLU A 230 -14.02 1.64 27.33
CA GLU A 230 -14.67 1.51 28.64
C GLU A 230 -14.95 0.05 29.01
N ASN A 231 -15.33 -0.76 28.02
CA ASN A 231 -15.75 -2.15 28.19
C ASN A 231 -14.67 -3.18 27.81
N SER A 232 -13.45 -2.74 27.48
CA SER A 232 -12.33 -3.66 27.20
C SER A 232 -11.72 -4.17 28.51
N PRO A 233 -11.68 -5.50 28.75
CA PRO A 233 -11.12 -6.07 29.98
C PRO A 233 -9.59 -5.91 30.10
N ASP A 234 -8.89 -5.60 29.00
CA ASP A 234 -7.46 -5.28 28.99
C ASP A 234 -7.23 -3.79 29.28
N ARG A 235 -7.21 -3.43 30.56
CA ARG A 235 -6.80 -2.09 31.05
C ARG A 235 -5.28 -1.90 31.13
N SER A 236 -4.50 -2.66 30.36
CA SER A 236 -3.04 -2.52 30.29
C SER A 236 -2.59 -2.37 28.83
N VAL A 237 -2.66 -1.13 28.34
CA VAL A 237 -1.81 -0.65 27.23
C VAL A 237 -0.72 0.20 27.86
#